data_AF-X1SZQ1-F1
#
_entry.id   AF-X1SZQ1-F1
#
_cell.length_a   1.000
_cell.length_b   1.000
_cell.length_c   1.000
_cell.angle_alpha   90.00
_cell.angle_beta   90.00
_cell.angle_gamma   90.00
#
_symmetry.space_group_name_H-M   'P 1'
#
loop_
_entity.id
_entity.type
_entity.pdbx_description
1 polymer ?
#
loop_
_entity_poly.entity_id
_entity_poly.type
_entity_poly.pdbx_seq_one_letter_code
_entity_poly.pdbx_strand_id
1 'polypeptide(L)'
;MSKAQEQEIYRRITAMHEPGVIARELANATRIQSKTEPIPRGELVAGYFDGNLTWESYYLQPDYFLVLFYDDREAKSPDPYTEPGLEYCQARILKYDRLCTQWHIEARNTKIGNRAFSLLAHRLATE
;
A
#
# COMPACT_ATOMS: atom_id res chain seq x y z
N MET A 1 9.32 6.13 -12.43
CA MET A 1 8.19 7.07 -12.60
C MET A 1 8.73 8.50 -12.71
N SER A 2 8.06 9.43 -13.39
CA SER A 2 8.53 10.83 -13.46
C SER A 2 8.03 11.68 -12.29
N LYS A 3 8.77 12.72 -11.90
CA LYS A 3 8.37 13.66 -10.83
C LYS A 3 7.00 14.31 -11.05
N ALA A 4 6.65 14.59 -12.31
CA ALA A 4 5.35 15.16 -12.65
C ALA A 4 4.20 14.17 -12.38
N GLN A 5 4.42 12.87 -12.62
CA GLN A 5 3.45 11.83 -12.32
C GLN A 5 3.29 11.64 -10.81
N GLU A 6 4.39 11.64 -10.05
CA GLU A 6 4.37 11.57 -8.59
C GLU A 6 3.58 12.73 -7.97
N GLN A 7 3.80 13.95 -8.46
CA GLN A 7 3.11 15.14 -7.97
C GLN A 7 1.62 15.14 -8.30
N GLU A 8 1.24 14.63 -9.47
CA GLU A 8 -0.17 14.47 -9.86
C GLU A 8 -0.87 13.40 -9.01
N ILE A 9 -0.20 12.28 -8.72
CA ILE A 9 -0.72 11.24 -7.81
C ILE A 9 -0.92 11.83 -6.41
N TYR A 10 0.09 12.54 -5.88
CA TYR A 10 -0.01 13.20 -4.58
C TYR A 10 -1.20 14.17 -4.52
N ARG A 11 -1.38 15.01 -5.55
CA ARG A 11 -2.51 15.94 -5.65
C ARG A 11 -3.86 15.23 -5.65
N ARG A 12 -3.97 14.11 -6.36
CA ARG A 12 -5.22 13.32 -6.40
C ARG A 12 -5.54 12.69 -5.06
N ILE A 13 -4.55 12.04 -4.44
CA ILE A 13 -4.71 11.35 -3.16
C ILE A 13 -5.10 12.33 -2.04
N THR A 14 -4.42 13.47 -1.96
CA THR A 14 -4.73 14.50 -0.94
C THR A 14 -6.09 15.17 -1.15
N ALA A 15 -6.62 15.16 -2.38
CA ALA A 15 -7.98 15.60 -2.67
C ALA A 15 -9.06 14.54 -2.38
N MET A 16 -8.67 13.28 -2.11
CA MET A 16 -9.60 12.20 -1.79
C MET A 16 -9.81 12.08 -0.27
N HIS A 17 -11.01 11.67 0.12
CA HIS A 17 -11.37 11.50 1.53
C HIS A 17 -11.68 10.06 1.93
N GLU A 18 -11.95 9.18 0.95
CA GLU A 18 -12.26 7.77 1.23
C GLU A 18 -10.99 6.90 1.20
N PRO A 19 -10.60 6.26 2.31
CA PRO A 19 -9.39 5.42 2.35
C PRO A 19 -9.38 4.28 1.33
N GLY A 20 -10.56 3.79 0.93
CA GLY A 20 -10.68 2.75 -0.09
C GLY A 20 -10.32 3.23 -1.49
N VAL A 21 -10.71 4.46 -1.83
CA VAL A 21 -10.36 5.07 -3.11
C VAL A 21 -8.87 5.39 -3.15
N ILE A 22 -8.34 5.99 -2.08
CA ILE A 22 -6.90 6.28 -1.96
C ILE A 22 -6.07 5.00 -2.10
N ALA A 23 -6.47 3.91 -1.44
CA ALA A 23 -5.76 2.63 -1.55
C ALA A 23 -5.70 2.10 -2.97
N ARG A 24 -6.81 2.22 -3.73
CA ARG A 24 -6.86 1.75 -5.12
C ARG A 24 -5.98 2.61 -6.03
N GLU A 25 -5.96 3.92 -5.84
CA GLU A 25 -5.10 4.82 -6.62
C GLU A 25 -3.62 4.55 -6.36
N LEU A 26 -3.22 4.39 -5.08
CA LEU A 26 -1.86 4.01 -4.71
C LEU A 26 -1.45 2.68 -5.32
N ALA A 27 -2.26 1.63 -5.13
CA ALA A 27 -1.95 0.32 -5.70
C ALA A 27 -1.90 0.34 -7.23
N ASN A 28 -2.70 1.18 -7.89
CA ASN A 28 -2.65 1.33 -9.34
C ASN A 28 -1.40 2.07 -9.82
N ALA A 29 -0.93 3.09 -9.10
CA ALA A 29 0.34 3.74 -9.36
C ALA A 29 1.50 2.72 -9.25
N THR A 30 1.56 1.97 -8.15
CA THR A 30 2.53 0.88 -7.94
C THR A 30 2.48 -0.16 -9.05
N ARG A 31 1.27 -0.60 -9.44
CA ARG A 31 1.05 -1.57 -10.54
C ARG A 31 1.54 -1.05 -11.90
N ILE A 32 1.42 0.24 -12.15
CA ILE A 32 1.92 0.84 -13.40
C ILE A 32 3.44 0.88 -13.37
N GLN A 33 4.04 1.32 -12.25
CA GLN A 33 5.48 1.38 -12.10
C GLN A 33 6.13 -0.01 -12.16
N SER A 34 5.53 -1.02 -11.53
CA SER A 34 6.03 -2.40 -11.53
C SER A 34 6.02 -3.05 -12.92
N LYS A 35 5.37 -2.43 -13.92
CA LYS A 35 5.40 -2.87 -15.32
C LYS A 35 6.53 -2.22 -16.12
N THR A 36 7.01 -1.06 -15.67
CA THR A 36 8.05 -0.30 -16.37
C THR A 36 9.44 -0.50 -15.76
N GLU A 37 9.49 -0.90 -14.49
CA GLU A 37 10.71 -1.04 -13.70
C GLU A 37 10.68 -2.39 -12.96
N PRO A 38 11.81 -3.11 -12.86
CA PRO A 38 11.91 -4.28 -12.01
C PRO A 38 11.89 -3.84 -10.54
N ILE A 39 10.79 -4.11 -9.85
CA ILE A 39 10.62 -3.81 -8.43
C ILE A 39 10.78 -5.11 -7.63
N PRO A 40 11.72 -5.19 -6.67
CA PRO A 40 11.81 -6.34 -5.79
C PRO A 40 10.55 -6.50 -4.94
N ARG A 41 10.23 -7.74 -4.60
CA ARG A 41 9.09 -8.04 -3.74
C ARG A 41 9.33 -7.51 -2.32
N GLY A 42 8.27 -7.01 -1.70
CA GLY A 42 8.30 -6.49 -0.33
C GLY A 42 8.81 -5.05 -0.21
N GLU A 43 9.27 -4.44 -1.29
CA GLU A 43 9.83 -3.10 -1.26
C GLU A 43 8.75 -2.02 -1.26
N LEU A 44 9.03 -0.94 -0.52
CA LEU A 44 8.28 0.30 -0.61
C LEU A 44 8.49 0.90 -1.99
N VAL A 45 7.39 1.17 -2.69
CA VAL A 45 7.41 1.72 -4.05
C VAL A 45 7.11 3.20 -4.05
N ALA A 46 6.10 3.61 -3.28
CA ALA A 46 5.75 5.03 -3.14
C ALA A 46 5.27 5.33 -1.72
N GLY A 47 5.78 6.41 -1.16
CA GLY A 47 5.39 6.99 0.12
C GLY A 47 4.97 8.45 -0.06
N TYR A 48 3.85 8.83 0.53
CA TYR A 48 3.32 10.19 0.51
C TYR A 48 3.00 10.65 1.92
N PHE A 49 3.21 11.93 2.18
CA PHE A 49 3.08 12.51 3.50
C PHE A 49 2.25 13.80 3.45
N ASP A 50 1.24 13.88 4.29
CA ASP A 50 0.44 15.09 4.50
C ASP A 50 0.33 15.39 6.00
N GLY A 51 1.23 16.26 6.47
CA GLY A 51 1.25 16.76 7.84
C GLY A 51 1.69 15.75 8.88
N ASN A 52 0.83 14.79 9.25
CA ASN A 52 1.23 13.63 10.06
C ASN A 52 0.71 12.31 9.49
N LEU A 53 -0.09 12.36 8.42
CA LEU A 53 -0.63 11.18 7.79
C LEU A 53 0.34 10.72 6.71
N THR A 54 0.73 9.46 6.80
CA THR A 54 1.61 8.81 5.85
C THR A 54 0.86 7.72 5.09
N TRP A 55 1.09 7.66 3.78
CA TRP A 55 0.53 6.68 2.87
C TRP A 55 1.64 5.98 2.12
N GLU A 56 1.72 4.67 2.27
CA GLU A 56 2.77 3.87 1.66
C GLU A 56 2.16 2.77 0.80
N SER A 57 2.87 2.41 -0.27
CA SER A 57 2.48 1.36 -1.19
C SER A 57 3.65 0.45 -1.48
N TYR A 58 3.40 -0.85 -1.44
CA TYR A 58 4.40 -1.89 -1.61
C TYR A 58 3.99 -2.85 -2.71
N TYR A 59 4.99 -3.31 -3.45
CA TYR A 59 4.81 -4.40 -4.40
C TYR A 59 5.09 -5.73 -3.69
N LEU A 60 4.06 -6.58 -3.55
CA LEU A 60 4.23 -7.88 -2.88
C LEU A 60 4.66 -8.94 -3.90
N GLN A 61 3.81 -9.22 -4.87
CA GLN A 61 4.07 -10.16 -5.96
C GLN A 61 3.20 -9.78 -7.16
N PRO A 62 3.30 -10.46 -8.32
CA PRO A 62 2.47 -10.13 -9.47
C PRO A 62 0.99 -10.05 -9.09
N ASP A 63 0.40 -8.88 -9.38
CA ASP A 63 -0.99 -8.54 -9.11
C ASP A 63 -1.41 -8.34 -7.65
N TYR A 64 -0.50 -8.47 -6.68
CA TYR A 64 -0.76 -8.20 -5.27
C TYR A 64 0.05 -6.99 -4.77
N PHE A 65 -0.65 -6.07 -4.13
CA PHE A 65 -0.11 -4.80 -3.66
C PHE A 65 -0.56 -4.56 -2.23
N LEU A 66 0.33 -4.00 -1.40
CA LEU A 66 -0.02 -3.59 -0.05
C LEU A 66 -0.10 -2.06 -0.02
N VAL A 67 -1.11 -1.55 0.67
CA VAL A 67 -1.20 -0.12 0.99
C VAL A 67 -1.35 0.05 2.49
N LEU A 68 -0.57 0.98 3.04
CA LEU A 68 -0.48 1.28 4.46
C LEU A 68 -0.83 2.75 4.70
N PHE A 69 -1.59 3.00 5.76
CA PHE A 69 -2.04 4.31 6.20
C PHE A 69 -1.75 4.43 7.69
N TYR A 70 -0.99 5.43 8.10
CA TYR A 70 -0.69 5.62 9.51
C TYR A 70 -0.46 7.09 9.86
N ASP A 71 -0.56 7.40 11.15
CA ASP A 71 -0.18 8.70 11.69
C ASP A 71 1.24 8.56 12.27
N ASP A 72 2.17 9.37 11.79
CA ASP A 72 3.59 9.39 12.20
C ASP A 72 3.79 9.65 13.71
N ARG A 73 2.76 10.17 14.40
CA ARG A 73 2.76 10.35 15.86
C ARG A 73 2.52 9.05 16.62
N GLU A 74 1.79 8.12 16.02
CA GLU A 74 1.38 6.85 16.63
C GLU A 74 2.29 5.70 16.18
N ALA A 75 2.69 5.69 14.90
CA ALA A 75 3.57 4.68 14.33
C ALA A 75 4.68 5.35 13.52
N LYS A 76 5.94 5.00 13.79
CA LYS A 76 7.09 5.52 13.03
C LYS A 76 7.65 4.42 12.14
N SER A 77 7.56 4.61 10.83
CA SER A 77 8.04 3.66 9.83
C SER A 77 7.61 2.21 10.14
N PRO A 78 6.29 1.97 10.27
CA PRO A 78 5.75 0.65 10.58
C PRO A 78 6.23 -0.43 9.60
N ASP A 79 6.55 -1.62 10.12
CA ASP A 79 6.82 -2.80 9.31
C ASP A 79 5.52 -3.55 9.01
N PRO A 80 4.99 -3.51 7.77
CA PRO A 80 3.71 -4.13 7.43
C PRO A 80 3.75 -5.67 7.46
N TYR A 81 4.93 -6.28 7.61
CA TYR A 81 5.13 -7.73 7.64
C TYR A 81 5.12 -8.30 9.06
N THR A 82 4.97 -7.45 10.08
CA THR A 82 4.87 -7.86 11.48
C THR A 82 3.56 -7.40 12.11
N GLU A 83 3.03 -8.19 13.05
CA GLU A 83 1.83 -7.80 13.79
C GLU A 83 2.03 -6.51 14.60
N PRO A 84 3.14 -6.31 15.33
CA PRO A 84 3.39 -5.05 16.05
C PRO A 84 3.54 -3.85 15.11
N GLY A 85 4.18 -4.02 13.95
CA GLY A 85 4.31 -2.94 12.97
C GLY A 85 2.97 -2.48 12.38
N LEU A 86 1.94 -3.32 12.46
CA LEU A 86 0.58 -3.00 12.01
C LEU A 86 -0.30 -2.34 13.08
N GLU A 87 0.17 -2.25 14.32
CA GLU A 87 -0.54 -1.53 15.37
C GLU A 87 -0.65 -0.04 14.99
N TYR A 88 -1.79 0.59 15.29
CA TYR A 88 -2.14 1.96 14.93
C TYR A 88 -2.25 2.25 13.42
N CYS A 89 -1.98 1.27 12.55
CA CYS A 89 -2.05 1.40 11.11
C CYS A 89 -3.37 0.89 10.54
N GLN A 90 -3.84 1.47 9.44
CA GLN A 90 -4.78 0.77 8.54
C GLN A 90 -4.00 0.22 7.37
N ALA A 91 -4.23 -1.04 7.01
CA ALA A 91 -3.55 -1.64 5.87
C ALA A 91 -4.51 -2.46 5.02
N ARG A 92 -4.21 -2.57 3.73
CA ARG A 92 -4.98 -3.37 2.78
C ARG A 92 -4.03 -4.12 1.86
N ILE A 93 -4.32 -5.40 1.62
CA ILE A 93 -3.75 -6.15 0.51
C ILE A 93 -4.79 -6.13 -0.61
N LEU A 94 -4.37 -5.62 -1.76
CA LEU A 94 -5.19 -5.45 -2.95
C LEU A 94 -4.69 -6.39 -4.03
N LYS A 95 -5.63 -7.12 -4.63
CA LYS A 95 -5.38 -7.98 -5.80
C LYS A 95 -5.97 -7.32 -7.05
N TYR A 96 -5.18 -7.24 -8.11
CA TYR A 96 -5.64 -6.79 -9.42
C TYR A 96 -6.01 -7.98 -10.30
N ASP A 97 -7.30 -8.12 -10.62
CA ASP A 97 -7.75 -9.09 -11.62
C ASP A 97 -7.55 -8.49 -13.02
N ARG A 98 -6.61 -9.06 -13.79
CA ARG A 98 -6.31 -8.63 -15.16
C ARG A 98 -7.41 -8.99 -16.17
N LEU A 99 -8.16 -10.07 -15.92
CA LEU A 99 -9.19 -10.54 -16.84
C LEU A 99 -10.39 -9.60 -16.82
N CYS A 100 -10.77 -9.15 -15.62
CA CYS A 100 -11.91 -8.25 -15.41
C CYS A 100 -11.50 -6.79 -15.21
N THR A 101 -10.20 -6.48 -15.23
CA THR A 101 -9.62 -5.14 -14.96
C THR A 101 -10.09 -4.54 -13.63
N GLN A 102 -10.25 -5.37 -12.60
CA GLN A 102 -10.90 -5.00 -11.34
C GLN A 102 -9.95 -5.15 -10.14
N TRP A 103 -10.18 -4.32 -9.12
CA TRP A 103 -9.48 -4.41 -7.83
C TRP A 103 -10.33 -5.17 -6.81
N HIS A 104 -9.71 -6.13 -6.12
CA HIS A 104 -10.29 -6.88 -5.02
C HIS A 104 -9.48 -6.62 -3.75
N ILE A 105 -10.16 -6.63 -2.60
CA ILE A 105 -9.49 -6.55 -1.31
C ILE A 105 -9.31 -7.98 -0.81
N GLU A 106 -8.06 -8.41 -0.74
CA GLU A 106 -7.68 -9.74 -0.27
C GLU A 106 -7.69 -9.81 1.25
N ALA A 107 -7.14 -8.77 1.91
CA ALA A 107 -7.07 -8.70 3.36
C ALA A 107 -7.07 -7.25 3.85
N ARG A 108 -7.46 -7.06 5.12
CA ARG A 108 -7.47 -5.77 5.80
C ARG A 108 -6.87 -5.87 7.20
N ASN A 109 -6.09 -4.87 7.57
CA ASN A 109 -5.73 -4.58 8.94
C ASN A 109 -6.48 -3.32 9.39
N THR A 110 -7.08 -3.39 10.57
CA THR A 110 -7.55 -2.21 11.31
C THR A 110 -6.48 -1.81 12.33
N LYS A 111 -6.67 -0.71 13.06
CA LYS A 111 -5.65 -0.10 13.93
C LYS A 111 -5.16 -0.92 15.13
N ILE A 112 -5.56 -2.19 15.27
CA ILE A 112 -5.20 -3.05 16.41
C ILE A 112 -4.00 -3.97 16.13
N GLY A 113 -3.52 -4.03 14.88
CA GLY A 113 -2.58 -5.05 14.44
C GLY A 113 -3.29 -6.38 14.12
N ASN A 114 -2.86 -7.04 13.05
CA ASN A 114 -3.50 -8.28 12.57
C ASN A 114 -2.44 -9.28 12.13
N ARG A 115 -2.21 -10.29 12.96
CA ARG A 115 -1.27 -11.38 12.67
C ARG A 115 -1.55 -12.13 11.37
N ALA A 116 -2.82 -12.41 11.07
CA ALA A 116 -3.16 -13.12 9.85
C ALA A 116 -2.84 -12.28 8.61
N PHE A 117 -3.07 -10.96 8.69
CA PHE A 117 -2.68 -10.02 7.67
C PHE A 117 -1.15 -9.97 7.50
N SER A 118 -0.40 -9.81 8.59
CA SER A 118 1.06 -9.69 8.52
C SER A 118 1.71 -10.95 7.94
N LEU A 119 1.22 -12.13 8.32
CA LEU A 119 1.68 -13.41 7.76
C LEU A 119 1.38 -13.52 6.26
N LEU A 120 0.18 -13.09 5.82
CA LEU A 120 -0.16 -13.09 4.40
C LEU A 120 0.71 -12.09 3.64
N ALA A 121 0.91 -10.88 4.16
CA ALA A 121 1.78 -9.87 3.55
C ALA A 121 3.21 -10.40 3.39
N HIS A 122 3.77 -10.99 4.46
CA HIS A 122 5.10 -11.57 4.45
C HIS A 122 5.23 -12.70 3.44
N ARG A 123 4.29 -13.64 3.42
CA ARG A 123 4.24 -14.73 2.43
C ARG A 123 4.26 -14.18 1.01
N LEU A 124 3.34 -13.26 0.70
CA LEU A 124 3.24 -12.67 -0.64
C LEU A 124 4.51 -11.90 -1.03
N ALA A 125 5.25 -11.34 -0.07
CA ALA A 125 6.49 -10.64 -0.32
C ALA A 125 7.72 -11.56 -0.49
N THR A 126 7.66 -12.83 -0.07
CA THR A 126 8.86 -13.68 0.05
C THR A 126 8.76 -15.05 -0.64
N GLU A 127 7.56 -15.61 -0.78
CA GLU A 127 7.26 -16.88 -1.47
C GLU A 127 6.77 -16.61 -2.90
#